data_AF-A0AAQ3S5X0-F1
#
_entry.id   AF-A0AAQ3S5X0-F1
#
_cell.length_a   1.000
_cell.length_b   1.000
_cell.length_c   1.000
_cell.angle_alpha   90.00
_cell.angle_beta   90.00
_cell.angle_gamma   90.00
#
_symmetry.space_group_name_H-M   'P 1'
#
loop_
_entity.id
_entity.type
_entity.pdbx_description
1 polymer ?
#
loop_
_entity_poly.entity_id
_entity_poly.type
_entity_poly.pdbx_seq_one_letter_code
_entity_poly.pdbx_strand_id
1 'polypeptide(L)'
;MSSSSSSQPQWIYDVFINFRGGDTRRDFVSHLYCALSNAGVNTFFDDENLLKGTPLEELTRAIEASQIAIVVFSETYTESTWCLTELQKIIDCNESYGQIVVPIFHGVEPSILRNPKGRFREALEAAAKKKFSEEHREYGLSRWKNVLKKAANFSGWDVKNHRYITGFISSFIET
;
A
#
# COMPACT_ATOMS: atom_id res chain seq x y z
N MET A 1 -23.51 -17.88 27.32
CA MET A 1 -22.28 -17.75 26.51
C MET A 1 -22.55 -16.69 25.46
N SER A 2 -22.01 -15.49 25.64
CA SER A 2 -22.24 -14.38 24.70
C SER A 2 -21.34 -14.60 23.48
N SER A 3 -21.95 -14.91 22.34
CA SER A 3 -21.27 -14.93 21.05
C SER A 3 -20.88 -13.50 20.70
N SER A 4 -19.59 -13.16 20.76
CA SER A 4 -19.10 -11.95 20.10
C SER A 4 -19.22 -12.17 18.60
N SER A 5 -20.26 -11.66 17.95
CA SER A 5 -20.26 -11.60 16.50
C SER A 5 -19.25 -10.54 16.10
N SER A 6 -18.10 -10.95 15.57
CA SER A 6 -17.29 -10.02 14.78
C SER A 6 -18.14 -9.61 13.59
N SER A 7 -18.59 -8.36 13.55
CA SER A 7 -19.23 -7.79 12.37
C SER A 7 -18.26 -7.97 11.21
N GLN A 8 -18.64 -8.75 10.20
CA GLN A 8 -17.87 -8.81 8.97
C GLN A 8 -17.76 -7.39 8.42
N PRO A 9 -16.58 -6.95 7.95
CA PRO A 9 -16.44 -5.62 7.38
C PRO A 9 -17.45 -5.47 6.25
N GLN A 10 -18.27 -4.44 6.30
CA GLN A 10 -19.15 -4.12 5.18
C GLN A 10 -18.28 -3.45 4.12
N TRP A 11 -17.84 -4.24 3.14
CA TRP A 11 -17.01 -3.72 2.05
C TRP A 11 -17.80 -2.68 1.27
N ILE A 12 -17.24 -1.48 1.16
CA ILE A 12 -17.76 -0.36 0.37
C ILE A 12 -17.02 -0.29 -0.97
N TYR A 13 -15.72 -0.61 -0.96
CA TYR A 13 -14.87 -0.60 -2.14
C TYR A 13 -14.36 -2.00 -2.45
N ASP A 14 -14.19 -2.29 -3.74
CA ASP A 14 -13.54 -3.52 -4.18
C ASP A 14 -12.03 -3.42 -3.94
N VAL A 15 -11.44 -2.26 -4.26
CA VAL A 15 -9.99 -2.05 -4.24
C VAL A 15 -9.63 -0.74 -3.56
N PHE A 16 -8.60 -0.78 -2.70
CA PHE A 16 -7.82 0.37 -2.26
C PHE A 16 -6.45 0.35 -2.93
N ILE A 17 -6.01 1.47 -3.53
CA ILE A 17 -4.65 1.59 -4.08
C ILE A 17 -3.80 2.44 -3.15
N ASN A 18 -2.78 1.83 -2.58
CA ASN A 18 -1.75 2.50 -1.80
C ASN A 18 -0.50 2.73 -2.64
N PHE A 19 -0.07 3.99 -2.79
CA PHE A 19 1.07 4.32 -3.63
C PHE A 19 1.71 5.65 -3.23
N ARG A 20 2.95 5.85 -3.69
CA ARG A 20 3.64 7.14 -3.59
C ARG A 20 3.34 7.99 -4.83
N GLY A 21 2.55 9.03 -4.67
CA GLY A 21 2.10 9.90 -5.74
C GLY A 21 3.20 10.71 -6.43
N GLY A 22 4.31 10.98 -5.73
CA GLY A 22 5.49 11.61 -6.34
C GLY A 22 6.17 10.73 -7.41
N ASP A 23 6.01 9.42 -7.32
CA ASP A 23 6.73 8.46 -8.16
C ASP A 23 5.89 7.93 -9.30
N THR A 24 4.65 7.53 -9.01
CA THR A 24 3.90 6.64 -9.91
C THR A 24 2.53 7.17 -10.32
N ARG A 25 2.18 8.41 -9.94
CA ARG A 25 0.82 8.91 -10.16
C ARG A 25 0.48 9.13 -11.63
N ARG A 26 1.27 9.99 -12.30
CA ARG A 26 0.96 10.50 -13.65
C ARG A 26 1.25 9.49 -14.75
N ASP A 27 1.88 8.39 -14.39
CA ASP A 27 2.21 7.27 -15.25
C ASP A 27 1.42 6.03 -14.80
N PHE A 28 2.03 5.16 -14.00
CA PHE A 28 1.56 3.81 -13.74
C PHE A 28 0.20 3.74 -13.03
N VAL A 29 0.04 4.47 -11.92
CA VAL A 29 -1.15 4.38 -11.06
C VAL A 29 -2.38 5.00 -11.72
N SER A 30 -2.23 6.08 -12.50
CA SER A 30 -3.34 6.62 -13.30
C SER A 30 -3.86 5.61 -14.31
N HIS A 31 -2.96 4.91 -15.02
CA HIS A 31 -3.35 3.87 -15.97
C HIS A 31 -3.99 2.66 -15.28
N LEU A 32 -3.44 2.23 -14.13
CA LEU A 32 -4.01 1.14 -13.34
C LEU A 32 -5.42 1.48 -12.87
N TYR A 33 -5.62 2.68 -12.32
CA TYR A 33 -6.93 3.16 -11.88
C TYR A 33 -7.94 3.23 -13.03
N CYS A 34 -7.55 3.79 -14.17
CA CYS A 34 -8.43 3.84 -15.35
C CYS A 34 -8.81 2.43 -15.83
N ALA A 35 -7.88 1.47 -15.82
CA ALA A 35 -8.16 0.11 -16.24
C ALA A 35 -9.10 -0.63 -15.28
N LEU A 36 -8.89 -0.48 -13.96
CA LEU A 36 -9.81 -0.99 -12.93
C LEU A 36 -11.22 -0.39 -13.11
N SER A 37 -11.31 0.93 -13.30
CA SER A 37 -12.58 1.62 -13.51
C SER A 37 -13.28 1.15 -14.79
N ASN A 38 -12.55 0.96 -15.89
CA ASN A 38 -13.09 0.42 -17.14
C ASN A 38 -13.58 -1.02 -17.00
N ALA A 39 -12.98 -1.80 -16.10
CA ALA A 39 -13.42 -3.15 -15.74
C ALA A 39 -14.61 -3.16 -14.75
N GLY A 40 -15.10 -1.99 -14.32
CA GLY A 40 -16.22 -1.86 -13.38
C GLY A 40 -15.84 -2.03 -11.91
N VAL A 41 -14.54 -2.02 -11.58
CA VAL A 41 -14.04 -2.20 -10.21
C VAL A 41 -14.16 -0.89 -9.42
N ASN A 42 -14.91 -0.91 -8.32
CA ASN A 42 -15.08 0.24 -7.43
C ASN A 42 -13.82 0.47 -6.60
N THR A 43 -12.99 1.40 -7.07
CA THR A 43 -11.65 1.64 -6.53
C THR A 43 -11.58 2.95 -5.75
N PHE A 44 -11.14 2.88 -4.49
CA PHE A 44 -10.72 4.08 -3.75
C PHE A 44 -9.31 4.49 -4.20
N PHE A 45 -9.18 5.75 -4.62
CA PHE A 45 -7.95 6.30 -5.17
C PHE A 45 -7.32 7.30 -4.20
N ASP A 46 -6.21 6.91 -3.57
CA ASP A 46 -5.49 7.75 -2.61
C ASP A 46 -4.59 8.78 -3.34
N ASP A 47 -5.11 9.95 -3.69
CA ASP A 47 -4.28 11.00 -4.28
C ASP A 47 -3.55 11.81 -3.18
N GLU A 48 -2.30 11.43 -2.87
CA GLU A 48 -1.43 12.16 -1.91
C GLU A 48 -1.36 13.72 -2.07
N ASN A 49 -1.76 14.31 -3.22
CA ASN A 49 -1.79 15.77 -3.42
C ASN A 49 -3.21 16.39 -3.38
N LEU A 50 -4.27 15.64 -3.70
CA LEU A 50 -5.66 16.05 -3.46
C LEU A 50 -6.04 15.89 -1.98
N LEU A 51 -5.34 15.00 -1.25
CA LEU A 51 -5.59 14.66 0.15
C LEU A 51 -4.86 15.54 1.17
N LYS A 52 -4.31 16.70 0.76
CA LYS A 52 -4.02 17.79 1.70
C LYS A 52 -5.35 18.33 2.27
N GLY A 53 -6.04 17.54 3.09
CA GLY A 53 -7.35 17.88 3.64
C GLY A 53 -8.21 16.71 4.09
N THR A 54 -7.99 15.48 3.60
CA THR A 54 -8.78 14.33 4.03
C THR A 54 -8.32 13.88 5.42
N PRO A 55 -9.22 13.83 6.41
CA PRO A 55 -8.87 13.33 7.73
C PRO A 55 -8.29 11.92 7.64
N LEU A 56 -7.22 11.65 8.39
CA LEU A 56 -6.62 10.31 8.51
C LEU A 56 -7.67 9.22 8.82
N GLU A 57 -8.76 9.60 9.48
CA GLU A 57 -9.91 8.75 9.77
C GLU A 57 -10.67 8.27 8.53
N GLU A 58 -10.90 9.13 7.54
CA GLU A 58 -11.61 8.76 6.31
C GLU A 58 -10.80 7.76 5.49
N LEU A 59 -9.49 7.98 5.43
CA LEU A 59 -8.57 7.08 4.75
C LEU A 59 -8.48 5.72 5.46
N THR A 60 -8.39 5.73 6.79
CA THR A 60 -8.38 4.50 7.59
C THR A 60 -9.66 3.69 7.36
N ARG A 61 -10.82 4.36 7.28
CA ARG A 61 -12.10 3.73 6.95
C ARG A 61 -12.13 3.19 5.53
N ALA A 62 -11.57 3.90 4.55
CA ALA A 62 -11.49 3.42 3.18
C ALA A 62 -10.66 2.14 3.09
N ILE A 63 -9.53 2.07 3.79
CA ILE A 63 -8.71 0.86 3.90
C ILE A 63 -9.53 -0.28 4.54
N GLU A 64 -10.18 -0.03 5.68
CA GLU A 64 -11.00 -1.06 6.36
C GLU A 64 -12.20 -1.54 5.53
N ALA A 65 -12.78 -0.64 4.73
CA ALA A 65 -13.95 -0.92 3.90
C ALA A 65 -13.60 -1.43 2.50
N SER A 66 -12.33 -1.77 2.24
CA SER A 66 -11.89 -2.32 0.96
C SER A 66 -11.66 -3.82 1.04
N GLN A 67 -12.10 -4.58 0.03
CA GLN A 67 -11.86 -6.02 -0.03
C GLN A 67 -10.39 -6.36 -0.36
N ILE A 68 -9.81 -5.64 -1.32
CA ILE A 68 -8.44 -5.81 -1.80
C ILE A 68 -7.66 -4.51 -1.56
N ALA A 69 -6.43 -4.64 -1.09
CA ALA A 69 -5.46 -3.56 -1.02
C ALA A 69 -4.32 -3.83 -2.01
N ILE A 70 -4.22 -3.01 -3.06
CA ILE A 70 -3.09 -2.99 -3.98
C ILE A 70 -2.02 -2.06 -3.41
N VAL A 71 -0.81 -2.56 -3.19
CA VAL A 71 0.31 -1.77 -2.69
C VAL A 71 1.36 -1.60 -3.78
N VAL A 72 1.50 -0.39 -4.32
CA VAL A 72 2.46 -0.08 -5.38
C VAL A 72 3.76 0.42 -4.76
N PHE A 73 4.74 -0.46 -4.65
CA PHE A 73 6.07 -0.13 -4.16
C PHE A 73 6.93 0.51 -5.25
N SER A 74 7.37 1.73 -4.99
CA SER A 74 8.26 2.54 -5.84
C SER A 74 9.55 2.92 -5.11
N GLU A 75 10.51 3.50 -5.83
CA GLU A 75 11.84 3.81 -5.29
C GLU A 75 11.83 4.77 -4.09
N THR A 76 10.89 5.71 -4.02
CA THR A 76 10.78 6.67 -2.90
C THR A 76 9.62 6.36 -1.96
N TYR A 77 8.99 5.19 -2.09
CA TYR A 77 7.84 4.80 -1.27
C TYR A 77 8.13 4.93 0.24
N THR A 78 9.31 4.49 0.70
CA THR A 78 9.69 4.53 2.13
C THR A 78 10.04 5.94 2.65
N GLU A 79 10.04 6.95 1.79
CA GLU A 79 10.20 8.36 2.20
C GLU A 79 8.89 8.96 2.74
N SER A 80 7.74 8.40 2.36
CA SER A 80 6.41 8.88 2.78
C SER A 80 5.99 8.21 4.08
N THR A 81 5.96 9.01 5.17
CA THR A 81 5.40 8.55 6.45
C THR A 81 3.92 8.19 6.33
N TRP A 82 3.22 8.75 5.34
CA TRP A 82 1.82 8.46 5.05
C TRP A 82 1.68 7.06 4.45
N CYS A 83 2.37 6.76 3.34
CA CYS A 83 2.38 5.42 2.74
C CYS A 83 2.72 4.33 3.76
N LEU A 84 3.72 4.58 4.62
CA LEU A 84 4.12 3.63 5.65
C LEU A 84 3.07 3.42 6.74
N THR A 85 2.29 4.47 7.07
CA THR A 85 1.18 4.38 8.03
C THR A 85 0.00 3.63 7.43
N GLU A 86 -0.31 3.88 6.15
CA GLU A 86 -1.36 3.16 5.42
C GLU A 86 -1.02 1.68 5.25
N LEU A 87 0.23 1.36 4.87
CA LEU A 87 0.70 -0.01 4.77
C LEU A 87 0.54 -0.76 6.09
N GLN A 88 0.86 -0.09 7.21
CA GLN A 88 0.66 -0.67 8.52
C GLN A 88 -0.82 -1.00 8.75
N LYS A 89 -1.73 -0.10 8.39
CA LYS A 89 -3.16 -0.34 8.52
C LYS A 89 -3.66 -1.46 7.62
N ILE A 90 -3.18 -1.54 6.37
CA ILE A 90 -3.49 -2.61 5.42
C ILE A 90 -3.07 -3.97 5.99
N ILE A 91 -1.87 -4.08 6.56
CA ILE A 91 -1.41 -5.32 7.19
C ILE A 91 -2.26 -5.65 8.42
N ASP A 92 -2.60 -4.67 9.25
CA ASP A 92 -3.49 -4.89 10.39
C ASP A 92 -4.88 -5.40 9.93
N CYS A 93 -5.41 -4.87 8.81
CA CYS A 93 -6.68 -5.31 8.21
C CYS A 93 -6.61 -6.70 7.58
N ASN A 94 -5.50 -7.04 6.91
CA ASN A 94 -5.26 -8.38 6.40
C ASN A 94 -5.29 -9.41 7.54
N GLU A 95 -4.60 -9.13 8.64
CA GLU A 95 -4.48 -10.06 9.78
C GLU A 95 -5.76 -10.15 10.60
N SER A 96 -6.54 -9.06 10.68
CA SER A 96 -7.75 -9.00 11.51
C SER A 96 -9.02 -9.42 10.76
N TYR A 97 -9.10 -9.10 9.48
CA TYR A 97 -10.34 -9.20 8.68
C TYR A 97 -10.18 -10.02 7.39
N GLY A 98 -8.98 -10.52 7.09
CA GLY A 98 -8.74 -11.30 5.87
C GLY A 98 -8.74 -10.48 4.59
N GLN A 99 -8.56 -9.16 4.66
CA GLN A 99 -8.37 -8.30 3.48
C GLN A 99 -7.24 -8.85 2.59
N ILE A 100 -7.46 -8.92 1.27
CA ILE A 100 -6.47 -9.44 0.33
C ILE A 100 -5.43 -8.35 0.06
N VAL A 101 -4.14 -8.68 0.13
CA VAL A 101 -3.05 -7.74 -0.16
C VAL A 101 -2.31 -8.17 -1.42
N VAL A 102 -2.23 -7.26 -2.40
CA VAL A 102 -1.58 -7.50 -3.69
C VAL A 102 -0.45 -6.49 -3.88
N PRO A 103 0.81 -6.87 -3.62
CA PRO A 103 1.94 -5.99 -3.87
C PRO A 103 2.29 -5.92 -5.36
N ILE A 104 2.49 -4.71 -5.87
CA ILE A 104 3.04 -4.41 -7.18
C ILE A 104 4.40 -3.74 -6.98
N PHE A 105 5.43 -4.33 -7.57
CA PHE A 105 6.81 -3.87 -7.49
C PHE A 105 7.15 -3.06 -8.74
N HIS A 106 7.19 -1.73 -8.60
CA HIS A 106 7.48 -0.80 -9.69
C HIS A 106 8.89 -0.21 -9.52
N GLY A 107 9.88 -0.84 -10.16
CA GLY A 107 11.27 -0.40 -10.06
C GLY A 107 12.04 -0.99 -8.88
N VAL A 108 11.36 -1.59 -7.91
CA VAL A 108 11.92 -2.05 -6.64
C VAL A 108 11.95 -3.58 -6.55
N GLU A 109 13.05 -4.17 -6.10
CA GLU A 109 13.07 -5.61 -5.83
C GLU A 109 12.41 -5.94 -4.48
N PRO A 110 11.59 -7.00 -4.39
CA PRO A 110 10.98 -7.43 -3.12
C PRO A 110 12.01 -7.72 -2.02
N SER A 111 13.21 -8.19 -2.41
CA SER A 111 14.34 -8.46 -1.52
C SER A 111 14.77 -7.23 -0.70
N ILE A 112 14.72 -6.04 -1.32
CA ILE A 112 15.06 -4.76 -0.71
C ILE A 112 14.01 -4.39 0.34
N LEU A 113 12.74 -4.64 0.08
CA LEU A 113 11.67 -4.34 1.03
C LEU A 113 11.65 -5.30 2.23
N ARG A 114 11.99 -6.58 2.00
CA ARG A 114 12.12 -7.60 3.07
C ARG A 114 13.26 -7.30 4.04
N ASN A 115 14.33 -6.70 3.54
CA ASN A 115 15.48 -6.30 4.32
C ASN A 115 16.03 -4.96 3.82
N PRO A 116 15.43 -3.83 4.24
CA PRO A 116 15.80 -2.51 3.76
C PRO A 116 17.29 -2.22 3.94
N LYS A 117 17.96 -1.86 2.84
CA LYS A 117 19.39 -1.53 2.77
C LYS A 117 19.62 -0.27 1.94
N GLY A 118 20.81 0.31 2.07
CA GLY A 118 21.22 1.52 1.35
C GLY A 118 20.18 2.62 1.46
N ARG A 119 19.84 3.23 0.31
CA ARG A 119 18.90 4.36 0.23
C ARG A 119 17.53 4.08 0.83
N PHE A 120 16.99 2.87 0.67
CA PHE A 120 15.69 2.51 1.26
C PHE A 120 15.71 2.53 2.78
N ARG A 121 16.80 2.04 3.38
CA ARG A 121 16.99 2.06 4.83
C ARG A 121 17.13 3.49 5.34
N GLU A 122 17.95 4.29 4.67
CA GLU A 122 18.18 5.69 5.01
C GLU A 122 16.88 6.51 4.94
N ALA A 123 16.11 6.34 3.86
CA ALA A 123 14.79 6.93 3.68
C ALA A 123 13.84 6.53 4.82
N LEU A 124 13.79 5.23 5.14
CA LEU A 124 12.93 4.72 6.21
C LEU A 124 13.31 5.27 7.60
N GLU A 125 14.60 5.35 7.90
CA GLU A 125 15.10 5.94 9.14
C GLU A 125 14.80 7.44 9.22
N ALA A 126 14.94 8.16 8.11
CA ALA A 126 14.58 9.58 8.02
C ALA A 126 13.07 9.81 8.20
N ALA A 127 12.23 8.97 7.58
CA ALA A 127 10.79 8.99 7.77
C ALA A 127 10.42 8.72 9.25
N ALA A 128 11.07 7.76 9.90
CA ALA A 128 10.82 7.44 11.30
C ALA A 128 11.19 8.61 12.23
N LYS A 129 12.31 9.30 11.96
CA LYS A 129 12.71 10.53 12.68
C LYS A 129 11.69 11.66 12.54
N LYS A 130 11.02 11.77 11.38
CA LYS A 130 9.98 12.79 11.15
C LYS A 130 8.67 12.46 11.86
N LYS A 131 8.30 11.18 11.95
CA LYS A 131 6.99 10.74 12.46
C LYS A 131 6.96 10.52 13.97
N PHE A 132 8.04 9.96 14.54
CA PHE A 132 8.06 9.48 15.92
C PHE A 132 8.98 10.33 16.80
N SER A 133 8.59 10.51 18.06
CA SER A 133 9.48 11.04 19.10
C SER A 133 10.70 10.14 19.27
N GLU A 134 11.75 10.65 19.89
CA GLU A 134 12.97 9.88 20.13
C GLU A 134 12.73 8.58 20.88
N GLU A 135 11.89 8.62 21.93
CA GLU A 135 11.52 7.47 22.75
C GLU A 135 10.81 6.36 21.94
N HIS A 136 9.97 6.72 20.97
CA HIS A 136 9.19 5.75 20.18
C HIS A 136 9.81 5.43 18.81
N ARG A 137 10.93 6.06 18.46
CA ARG A 137 11.52 5.97 17.12
C ARG A 137 11.95 4.56 16.76
N GLU A 138 12.59 3.85 17.68
CA GLU A 138 13.06 2.49 17.44
C GLU A 138 11.88 1.52 17.27
N TYR A 139 10.86 1.65 18.11
CA TYR A 139 9.63 0.86 18.00
C TYR A 139 8.91 1.12 16.67
N GLY A 140 8.72 2.39 16.30
CA GLY A 140 8.07 2.78 15.04
C GLY A 140 8.84 2.28 13.81
N LEU A 141 10.17 2.43 13.81
CA LEU A 141 11.04 1.92 12.75
C LEU A 141 10.97 0.39 12.64
N SER A 142 10.98 -0.32 13.77
CA SER A 142 10.85 -1.78 13.80
C SER A 142 9.51 -2.23 13.25
N ARG A 143 8.42 -1.55 13.62
CA ARG A 143 7.07 -1.81 13.11
C ARG A 143 7.01 -1.61 11.59
N TRP A 144 7.56 -0.52 11.07
CA TRP A 144 7.59 -0.26 9.63
C TRP A 144 8.42 -1.29 8.85
N LYS A 145 9.60 -1.68 9.37
CA LYS A 145 10.38 -2.77 8.78
C LYS A 145 9.59 -4.08 8.72
N ASN A 146 8.82 -4.39 9.76
CA ASN A 146 8.02 -5.59 9.82
C ASN A 146 6.88 -5.59 8.80
N VAL A 147 6.13 -4.50 8.66
CA VAL A 147 5.01 -4.43 7.70
C VAL A 147 5.50 -4.41 6.26
N LEU A 148 6.63 -3.75 5.96
CA LEU A 148 7.29 -3.84 4.65
C LEU A 148 7.69 -5.28 4.31
N LYS A 149 8.29 -5.98 5.28
CA LYS A 149 8.67 -7.38 5.11
C LYS A 149 7.47 -8.30 4.88
N LYS A 150 6.40 -8.13 5.66
CA LYS A 150 5.14 -8.89 5.48
C LYS A 150 4.55 -8.64 4.11
N ALA A 151 4.40 -7.37 3.73
CA ALA A 151 3.84 -6.99 2.43
C ALA A 151 4.64 -7.57 1.25
N ALA A 152 5.98 -7.51 1.32
CA ALA A 152 6.86 -8.07 0.29
C ALA A 152 6.93 -9.61 0.26
N ASN A 153 6.28 -10.30 1.19
CA ASN A 153 6.15 -11.76 1.21
C ASN A 153 4.82 -12.26 0.60
N PHE A 154 3.85 -11.38 0.33
CA PHE A 154 2.68 -11.77 -0.45
C PHE A 154 3.05 -12.04 -1.91
N SER A 155 2.26 -12.90 -2.57
CA SER A 155 2.33 -13.10 -4.01
C SER A 155 1.99 -11.79 -4.71
N GLY A 156 2.91 -11.31 -5.53
CA GLY A 156 2.81 -10.00 -6.16
C GLY A 156 3.34 -9.97 -7.58
N TRP A 157 3.32 -8.78 -8.15
CA TRP A 157 3.65 -8.55 -9.54
C TRP A 157 4.87 -7.65 -9.67
N ASP A 158 5.82 -8.05 -10.51
CA ASP A 158 6.92 -7.18 -10.92
C ASP A 158 6.62 -6.58 -12.29
N VAL A 159 6.55 -5.25 -12.35
CA VAL A 159 6.28 -4.52 -13.60
C VAL A 159 7.38 -4.76 -14.62
N LYS A 160 8.63 -5.01 -14.19
CA LYS A 160 9.78 -5.29 -15.06
C LYS A 160 9.64 -6.60 -15.84
N ASN A 161 8.76 -7.51 -15.42
CA ASN A 161 8.50 -8.75 -16.16
C ASN A 161 7.73 -8.52 -17.46
N HIS A 162 7.24 -7.30 -17.70
CA HIS A 162 6.50 -6.95 -18.90
C HIS A 162 7.26 -5.90 -19.72
N ARG A 163 7.22 -6.05 -21.04
CA ARG A 163 7.88 -5.12 -21.98
C ARG A 163 7.24 -3.72 -21.95
N TYR A 164 5.93 -3.66 -21.70
CA TYR A 164 5.14 -2.42 -21.67
C TYR A 164 4.19 -2.41 -20.48
N ILE A 165 3.99 -1.24 -19.88
CA ILE A 165 3.05 -1.02 -18.78
C ILE A 165 1.62 -1.44 -19.16
N THR A 166 1.20 -1.18 -20.40
CA THR A 166 -0.12 -1.57 -20.90
C THR A 166 -0.31 -3.09 -20.90
N GLY A 167 0.72 -3.84 -21.31
CA GLY A 167 0.69 -5.30 -21.28
C GLY A 167 0.59 -5.84 -19.85
N PHE A 168 1.34 -5.24 -18.91
CA PHE A 168 1.21 -5.57 -17.50
C PHE A 168 -0.21 -5.31 -16.97
N ILE A 169 -0.77 -4.13 -17.22
CA ILE A 169 -2.09 -3.75 -16.71
C ILE A 169 -3.17 -4.69 -17.25
N SER A 170 -3.14 -5.05 -18.55
CA SER A 170 -4.10 -6.01 -19.10
C SER A 170 -4.04 -7.36 -18.38
N SER A 171 -2.84 -7.94 -18.21
CA SER A 171 -2.69 -9.21 -17.50
C SER A 171 -3.07 -9.14 -16.02
N PHE A 172 -2.80 -8.00 -15.37
CA PHE A 172 -3.17 -7.79 -13.98
C PHE A 172 -4.69 -7.73 -13.78
N ILE A 173 -5.42 -7.07 -14.68
CA ILE A 173 -6.89 -6.93 -14.59
C ILE A 173 -7.63 -8.23 -14.90
N GLU A 174 -7.03 -9.12 -15.71
CA GLU A 174 -7.62 -10.42 -16.05
C GLU A 174 -7.48 -11.49 -14.94
N THR A 175 -6.71 -11.21 -13.88
CA THR A 175 -6.45 -12.15 -12.77
C THR A 175 -7.49 -12.02 -11.66
#